data_AF-A0A5D0UCK3-F1
#
_entry.id   AF-A0A5D0UCK3-F1
#
_cell.length_a   1.000
_cell.length_b   1.000
_cell.length_c   1.000
_cell.angle_alpha   90.00
_cell.angle_beta   90.00
_cell.angle_gamma   90.00
#
_symmetry.space_group_name_H-M   'P 1'
#
loop_
_entity.id
_entity.type
_entity.pdbx_description
1 polymer ?
#
loop_
_entity_poly.entity_id
_entity_poly.type
_entity_poly.pdbx_seq_one_letter_code
_entity_poly.pdbx_strand_id
1 'polypeptide(L)'
;MHLTGRLTVAVAAATLTGPLLSVPTSRAAAAPDVTCFSGNRTATQDGYHLSANLCDGQGLTVLIQFGSAAGTYRCRTAFVWNGFLGADGCRQQ
;
A
#
# COMPACT_ATOMS: atom_id res chain seq x y z
N MET A 1 -7.31 19.56 -76.15
CA MET A 1 -8.45 18.67 -75.88
C MET A 1 -8.09 17.78 -74.70
N HIS A 2 -8.83 17.90 -73.60
CA HIS A 2 -9.03 16.92 -72.51
C HIS A 2 -7.80 16.38 -71.75
N LEU A 3 -7.81 16.07 -70.46
CA LEU A 3 -8.59 16.38 -69.27
C LEU A 3 -7.92 15.49 -68.19
N THR A 4 -7.91 15.91 -66.91
CA THR A 4 -7.91 15.00 -65.72
C THR A 4 -6.79 13.95 -65.60
N GLY A 5 -5.84 14.07 -64.68
CA GLY A 5 -6.10 14.10 -63.23
C GLY A 5 -6.55 12.73 -62.73
N ARG A 6 -5.63 11.93 -62.16
CA ARG A 6 -5.96 10.82 -61.25
C ARG A 6 -4.96 10.75 -60.11
N LEU A 7 -5.48 11.03 -58.92
CA LEU A 7 -4.88 10.82 -57.61
C LEU A 7 -4.45 9.35 -57.44
N THR A 8 -3.27 9.15 -56.88
CA THR A 8 -2.97 7.96 -56.08
C THR A 8 -2.51 8.42 -54.71
N VAL A 9 -3.39 8.21 -53.74
CA VAL A 9 -3.25 8.49 -52.32
C VAL A 9 -2.03 7.75 -51.77
N ALA A 10 -1.03 8.50 -51.30
CA ALA A 10 0.10 7.95 -50.57
C ALA A 10 -0.39 7.42 -49.21
N VAL A 11 -0.24 6.12 -48.98
CA VAL A 11 -0.52 5.50 -47.69
C VAL A 11 0.56 5.95 -46.70
N ALA A 12 0.21 6.90 -45.83
CA ALA A 12 1.06 7.32 -44.73
C ALA A 12 1.10 6.20 -43.67
N ALA A 13 2.25 5.54 -43.57
CA ALA A 13 2.55 4.65 -42.45
C ALA A 13 2.70 5.50 -41.17
N ALA A 14 1.64 5.55 -40.36
CA ALA A 14 1.69 6.14 -39.04
C ALA A 14 2.53 5.24 -38.12
N THR A 15 3.82 5.54 -38.01
CA THR A 15 4.67 5.02 -36.94
C THR A 15 4.17 5.57 -35.61
N LEU A 16 3.34 4.81 -34.92
CA LEU A 16 2.94 5.09 -33.54
C LEU A 16 4.19 5.01 -32.65
N THR A 17 4.80 6.17 -32.44
CA THR A 17 5.67 6.45 -31.30
C THR A 17 4.88 6.18 -30.03
N GLY A 18 4.97 4.96 -29.50
CA GLY A 18 4.39 4.62 -28.21
C GLY A 18 5.15 5.36 -27.11
N PRO A 19 4.50 6.22 -26.30
CA PRO A 19 5.10 6.62 -25.05
C PRO A 19 5.15 5.35 -24.20
N LEU A 20 6.37 4.87 -23.90
CA LEU A 20 6.57 3.97 -22.79
C LEU A 20 6.16 4.74 -21.53
N LEU A 21 4.87 4.70 -21.21
CA LEU A 21 4.31 5.22 -19.98
C LEU A 21 5.11 4.58 -18.86
N SER A 22 5.99 5.38 -18.27
CA SER A 22 6.65 5.10 -17.01
C SER A 22 5.56 5.19 -15.94
N VAL A 23 4.74 4.14 -15.84
CA VAL A 23 3.74 4.04 -14.78
C VAL A 23 4.54 3.84 -13.50
N PRO A 24 4.48 4.76 -12.53
CA PRO A 24 5.10 4.51 -11.23
C PRO A 24 4.45 3.26 -10.66
N THR A 25 5.25 2.24 -10.37
CA THR A 25 4.79 1.08 -9.61
C THR A 25 4.46 1.57 -8.21
N SER A 26 3.21 1.98 -7.99
CA SER A 26 2.66 2.19 -6.65
C SER A 26 2.84 0.87 -5.91
N ARG A 27 3.82 0.79 -5.02
CA ARG A 27 4.07 -0.40 -4.21
C ARG A 27 2.82 -0.57 -3.34
N ALA A 28 1.94 -1.49 -3.72
CA ALA A 28 0.79 -1.83 -2.90
C ALA A 28 1.32 -2.17 -1.51
N ALA A 29 0.84 -1.47 -0.47
CA ALA A 29 1.19 -1.81 0.90
C ALA A 29 0.86 -3.30 1.08
N ALA A 30 1.82 -4.07 1.57
CA ALA A 30 1.57 -5.47 1.88
C ALA A 30 0.39 -5.55 2.86
N ALA A 31 -0.47 -6.56 2.69
CA ALA A 31 -1.54 -6.80 3.65
C ALA A 31 -0.96 -6.92 5.07
N PRO A 32 -1.65 -6.37 6.09
CA PRO A 32 -1.17 -6.47 7.47
C PRO A 32 -1.17 -7.94 7.93
N ASP A 33 -0.16 -8.31 8.70
CA ASP A 33 -0.02 -9.65 9.28
C ASP A 33 -0.98 -9.87 10.47
N VAL A 34 -1.29 -8.79 11.18
CA VAL A 34 -2.19 -8.75 12.33
C VAL A 34 -3.22 -7.65 12.11
N THR A 35 -4.50 -7.96 12.32
CA THR A 35 -5.58 -6.96 12.30
C THR A 35 -6.26 -6.91 13.65
N CYS A 36 -6.35 -5.73 14.24
CA CYS A 36 -7.01 -5.47 15.52
C CYS A 36 -8.16 -4.50 15.35
N PHE A 37 -9.23 -4.69 16.12
CA PHE A 37 -10.36 -3.75 16.11
C PHE A 37 -9.99 -2.41 16.74
N SER A 38 -9.44 -2.40 17.95
CA SER A 38 -9.14 -1.17 18.68
C SER A 38 -7.83 -1.25 19.43
N GLY A 39 -7.09 -0.15 19.49
CA GLY A 39 -5.83 -0.09 20.21
C GLY A 39 -5.38 1.32 20.60
N ASN A 40 -4.38 1.32 21.48
CA ASN A 40 -3.73 2.50 22.01
C ASN A 40 -2.24 2.46 21.73
N ARG A 41 -1.63 3.63 21.53
CA ARG A 41 -0.19 3.77 21.31
C ARG A 41 0.42 4.64 22.39
N THR A 42 1.59 4.23 22.86
CA THR A 42 2.40 5.00 23.80
C THR A 42 3.76 5.26 23.15
N ALA A 43 4.20 6.51 23.13
CA ALA A 43 5.53 6.86 22.64
C ALA A 43 6.60 6.30 23.58
N THR A 44 7.67 5.77 22.99
CA THR A 44 8.84 5.21 23.66
C THR A 44 10.10 5.79 23.00
N GLN A 45 11.29 5.48 23.54
CA GLN A 45 12.55 5.95 22.95
C GLN A 45 12.80 5.41 21.52
N ASP A 46 12.26 4.23 21.19
CA ASP A 46 12.52 3.51 19.93
C ASP A 46 11.31 3.46 18.98
N GLY A 47 10.30 4.31 19.19
CA GLY A 47 9.06 4.34 18.42
C GLY A 47 7.84 4.22 19.32
N TYR A 48 6.84 3.44 18.91
CA TYR A 48 5.63 3.23 19.70
C TYR A 48 5.58 1.83 20.32
N HIS A 49 5.06 1.76 21.54
CA HIS A 49 4.43 0.55 22.06
C HIS A 49 2.96 0.56 21.66
N LEU A 50 2.45 -0.56 21.17
CA LEU A 50 1.04 -0.76 20.83
C LEU A 50 0.43 -1.80 21.76
N SER A 51 -0.75 -1.45 22.28
CA SER A 51 -1.64 -2.39 22.97
C SER A 51 -3.00 -2.37 22.26
N ALA A 52 -3.49 -3.53 21.82
CA ALA A 52 -4.74 -3.62 21.08
C ALA A 52 -5.54 -4.88 21.45
N ASN A 53 -6.83 -4.86 21.09
CA ASN A 53 -7.80 -5.89 21.44
C ASN A 53 -8.60 -6.32 20.21
N LEU A 54 -9.21 -7.51 20.31
CA LEU A 54 -9.92 -8.18 19.21
C LEU A 54 -9.01 -8.30 17.99
N CYS A 55 -7.82 -8.85 18.22
CA CYS A 55 -6.78 -9.05 17.23
C CYS A 55 -6.83 -10.46 16.64
N ASP A 56 -6.61 -10.55 15.34
CA ASP A 56 -6.43 -11.81 14.61
C ASP A 56 -5.16 -11.75 13.73
N GLY A 57 -4.56 -12.90 13.48
CA GLY A 57 -3.32 -13.04 12.71
C GLY A 57 -2.05 -13.05 13.56
N GLN A 58 -0.91 -13.18 12.87
CA GLN A 58 0.42 -13.20 13.48
C GLN A 58 1.46 -12.63 12.52
N GLY A 59 2.37 -11.81 13.04
CA GLY A 59 3.48 -11.21 12.30
C GLY A 59 3.81 -9.83 12.85
N LEU A 60 4.48 -8.99 12.05
CA LEU A 60 5.05 -7.73 12.52
C LEU A 60 4.37 -6.49 11.95
N THR A 61 3.50 -6.66 10.95
CA THR A 61 2.70 -5.59 10.36
C THR A 61 1.32 -5.61 10.99
N VAL A 62 0.96 -4.55 11.71
CA VAL A 62 -0.26 -4.47 12.50
C VAL A 62 -1.17 -3.39 11.94
N LEU A 63 -2.41 -3.74 11.62
CA LEU A 63 -3.49 -2.79 11.34
C LEU A 63 -4.38 -2.64 12.58
N ILE A 64 -4.57 -1.42 13.05
CA ILE A 64 -5.53 -1.08 14.10
C ILE A 64 -6.63 -0.23 13.47
N GLN A 65 -7.88 -0.68 13.58
CA GLN A 65 -9.01 -0.01 12.92
C GLN A 65 -9.48 1.24 13.68
N PHE A 66 -9.52 1.19 15.01
CA PHE A 66 -10.08 2.25 15.86
C PHE A 66 -9.17 2.61 17.06
N GLY A 67 -9.37 3.80 17.62
CA GLY A 67 -8.66 4.28 18.82
C GLY A 67 -7.48 5.18 18.51
N SER A 68 -6.71 5.54 19.55
CA SER A 68 -5.58 6.48 19.42
C SER A 68 -4.41 5.92 18.58
N ALA A 69 -4.40 4.60 18.38
CA ALA A 69 -3.46 3.91 17.53
C ALA A 69 -4.03 3.54 16.16
N ALA A 70 -5.18 4.08 15.71
CA ALA A 70 -5.72 3.74 14.40
C ALA A 70 -4.68 3.98 13.28
N GLY A 71 -4.49 2.98 12.40
CA GLY A 71 -3.49 2.99 11.34
C GLY A 71 -2.74 1.67 11.17
N THR A 72 -1.81 1.64 10.21
CA THR A 72 -0.93 0.49 9.96
C THR A 72 0.45 0.77 10.53
N TYR A 73 1.04 -0.23 11.18
CA TYR A 73 2.34 -0.15 11.83
C TYR A 73 3.22 -1.30 11.42
N ARG A 74 4.53 -1.04 11.35
CA ARG A 74 5.54 -2.07 11.32
C ARG A 74 6.29 -2.08 12.64
N CYS A 75 6.23 -3.20 13.34
CA CYS A 75 6.81 -3.41 14.65
C CYS A 75 8.08 -4.24 14.59
N ARG A 76 8.94 -4.10 15.60
CA ARG A 76 10.12 -4.94 15.76
C ARG A 76 9.74 -6.28 16.38
N THR A 77 8.81 -6.23 17.33
CA THR A 77 8.22 -7.38 18.00
C THR A 77 6.72 -7.19 18.06
N ALA A 78 5.98 -8.29 17.97
CA ALA A 78 4.55 -8.32 18.18
C ALA A 78 4.17 -9.69 18.72
N PHE A 79 3.29 -9.70 19.72
CA PHE A 79 2.76 -10.90 20.33
C PHE A 79 1.25 -10.80 20.43
N VAL A 80 0.57 -11.78 19.83
CA VAL A 80 -0.89 -11.89 19.84
C VAL A 80 -1.29 -13.11 20.64
N TRP A 81 -2.16 -12.93 21.63
CA TRP A 81 -2.67 -14.03 22.44
C TRP A 81 -4.09 -13.73 22.94
N ASN A 82 -5.01 -14.69 22.76
CA ASN A 82 -6.42 -14.58 23.13
C ASN A 82 -7.10 -13.29 22.62
N GLY A 83 -6.72 -12.83 21.42
CA GLY A 83 -7.26 -11.60 20.83
C GLY A 83 -6.66 -10.30 21.38
N PHE A 84 -5.64 -10.37 22.24
CA PHE A 84 -4.88 -9.21 22.71
C PHE A 84 -3.55 -9.11 21.99
N LEU A 85 -3.11 -7.89 21.68
CA LEU A 85 -1.82 -7.59 21.11
C LEU A 85 -0.98 -6.77 22.10
N GLY A 86 0.28 -7.17 22.25
CA GLY A 86 1.37 -6.29 22.69
C GLY A 86 2.47 -6.23 21.62
N ALA A 87 2.90 -5.04 21.24
CA ALA A 87 3.95 -4.87 20.23
C ALA A 87 4.85 -3.67 20.55
N ASP A 88 6.15 -3.79 20.22
CA ASP A 88 7.17 -2.79 20.56
C ASP A 88 7.99 -2.37 19.33
N GLY A 89 8.59 -1.17 19.45
CA GLY A 89 9.40 -0.57 18.39
C GLY A 89 8.59 -0.31 17.11
N CYS A 90 7.30 -0.04 17.26
CA CYS A 90 6.38 0.15 16.15
C CYS A 90 6.56 1.52 15.50
N ARG A 91 6.50 1.55 14.17
CA ARG A 91 6.48 2.78 13.36
C ARG A 91 5.25 2.76 12.47
N GLN A 92 4.55 3.88 12.42
CA GLN A 92 3.40 4.05 11.54
C GLN A 92 3.89 4.10 10.08
N GLN A 93 3.18 3.39 9.19
CA GLN A 93 3.45 3.36 7.75
C GLN A 93 2.59 4.37 6.98
#